data_AF-A0A378K6V6-F1
#
_entry.id   AF-A0A378K6V6-F1
#
_cell.length_a   1.000
_cell.length_b   1.000
_cell.length_c   1.000
_cell.angle_alpha   90.00
_cell.angle_beta   90.00
_cell.angle_gamma   90.00
#
_symmetry.space_group_name_H-M   'P 1'
#
loop_
_entity.id
_entity.type
_entity.pdbx_description
1 polymer ?
#
loop_
_entity_poly.entity_id
_entity_poly.type
_entity_poly.pdbx_seq_one_letter_code
_entity_poly.pdbx_strand_id
1 'polypeptide(L)'
;MPFPKLSAVLNNCPLHALTPEIKLEVLKFGENGLYDNQHTAGYSILKDKFAVFYGFNPAEFTWSTFAGILKCYNAFDTQIILGPVLRSFMKEPMAHDELLPSLAAASDTSPELYINSMTEVQPDTSRYASLAPDEVYQYASKELGLSLIYHPQEGEATQLEASNALSTVHIFHQGGIDGAQFGGHWERTDRGLESLDIQNQDDTQLNEIIQLLGQNIGVNPFGFELLKKHVQITARTQEKHNESIQFETEFAELNIAVTQILKYLNNINSVPKIYAIRLLGNGLSEITRRFIEEYDFVEVEHNLIFEQWIRALDEFKPTLNAEEQQLINRLMAPVPQSFFPVNVEATLPNEQDPNRELAEALQAIERFEMEQREKNLLESEQLARRLQDEELLARDKVERTLPASQQLEQDTQNVHPEDEISDTREQLAHMLATGQIALGQDDEEQRTNSDKPLSMKILLAQQEFQKHLDSLKNKMDDLATRRNEHISNPEKFDALDKAWNAANDLHMNIAIAGDLYFSAPSPQAYNKFESTCKTLINSAHSKLDKHRGWTEFLVNFALGILTLGVGLIIKGLFNLATNKSFFFVHKTKSSELLDDIENDVHNSAPAA
;
A
#
# COMPACT_ATOMS: atom_id res chain seq x y z
N MET A 1 24.09 -3.41 -19.87
CA MET A 1 22.77 -3.85 -19.41
C MET A 1 22.32 -2.95 -18.29
N PRO A 2 21.15 -2.32 -18.40
CA PRO A 2 20.65 -1.40 -17.39
C PRO A 2 20.21 -2.06 -16.10
N PHE A 3 20.11 -1.24 -15.05
CA PHE A 3 19.78 -1.67 -13.71
C PHE A 3 18.27 -1.59 -13.45
N PRO A 4 17.63 -2.70 -13.10
CA PRO A 4 16.23 -2.70 -12.71
C PRO A 4 16.09 -2.23 -11.24
N LYS A 5 15.00 -1.53 -10.93
CA LYS A 5 14.59 -1.31 -9.54
C LYS A 5 14.09 -2.64 -8.98
N LEU A 6 14.91 -3.26 -8.15
CA LEU A 6 14.62 -4.57 -7.57
C LEU A 6 13.87 -4.42 -6.25
N SER A 7 13.22 -5.51 -5.84
CA SER A 7 12.54 -5.54 -4.56
C SER A 7 13.50 -5.29 -3.40
N ALA A 8 12.99 -4.66 -2.34
CA ALA A 8 13.76 -4.18 -1.20
C ALA A 8 14.57 -5.28 -0.49
N VAL A 9 14.07 -6.52 -0.44
CA VAL A 9 14.81 -7.67 0.14
C VAL A 9 16.04 -7.98 -0.67
N LEU A 10 15.88 -7.96 -1.99
CA LEU A 10 16.92 -8.23 -2.96
C LEU A 10 17.74 -6.99 -3.26
N ASN A 11 17.87 -6.06 -2.29
CA ASN A 11 18.76 -4.90 -2.37
C ASN A 11 20.23 -5.35 -2.36
N ASN A 12 20.59 -6.02 -3.45
CA ASN A 12 21.88 -6.59 -3.82
C ASN A 12 22.41 -5.84 -5.03
N CYS A 13 22.02 -4.57 -5.21
CA CYS A 13 22.32 -3.77 -6.38
C CYS A 13 23.80 -3.86 -6.80
N PRO A 14 24.80 -3.75 -5.91
CA PRO A 14 26.18 -3.89 -6.37
C PRO A 14 26.55 -5.33 -6.82
N LEU A 15 26.01 -6.39 -6.20
CA LEU A 15 26.23 -7.78 -6.64
C LEU A 15 25.53 -8.09 -7.96
N HIS A 16 24.36 -7.53 -8.17
CA HIS A 16 23.61 -7.66 -9.42
C HIS A 16 24.34 -7.05 -10.62
N ALA A 17 25.29 -6.14 -10.38
CA ALA A 17 26.11 -5.58 -11.43
C ALA A 17 27.05 -6.63 -12.02
N LEU A 18 27.38 -7.68 -11.27
CA LEU A 18 28.30 -8.75 -11.67
C LEU A 18 27.61 -9.86 -12.46
N THR A 19 26.29 -10.03 -12.31
CA THR A 19 25.59 -11.23 -12.78
C THR A 19 25.63 -11.45 -14.29
N PRO A 20 25.68 -10.43 -15.17
CA PRO A 20 25.84 -10.66 -16.60
C PRO A 20 27.17 -11.35 -16.95
N GLU A 21 28.28 -10.88 -16.39
CA GLU A 21 29.60 -11.46 -16.59
C GLU A 21 29.67 -12.87 -15.99
N ILE A 22 29.16 -13.05 -14.78
CA ILE A 22 29.09 -14.36 -14.11
C ILE A 22 28.29 -15.36 -14.97
N LYS A 23 27.14 -14.94 -15.49
CA LYS A 23 26.32 -15.78 -16.37
C LYS A 23 27.11 -16.19 -17.61
N LEU A 24 27.77 -15.24 -18.29
CA LEU A 24 28.56 -15.55 -19.49
C LEU A 24 29.63 -16.60 -19.22
N GLU A 25 30.32 -16.51 -18.08
CA GLU A 25 31.32 -17.51 -17.68
C GLU A 25 30.71 -18.88 -17.37
N VAL A 26 29.59 -18.93 -16.64
CA VAL A 26 28.87 -20.18 -16.37
C VAL A 26 28.39 -20.84 -17.67
N LEU A 27 27.97 -20.06 -18.67
CA LEU A 27 27.59 -20.60 -19.98
C LEU A 27 28.77 -21.27 -20.68
N LYS A 28 29.98 -20.70 -20.61
CA LYS A 28 31.20 -21.33 -21.17
C LYS A 28 31.53 -22.65 -20.47
N PHE A 29 31.42 -22.71 -19.13
CA PHE A 29 31.56 -23.97 -18.38
C PHE A 29 30.50 -25.01 -18.80
N GLY A 30 29.27 -24.58 -19.08
CA GLY A 30 28.21 -25.46 -19.55
C GLY A 30 28.45 -26.02 -20.96
N GLU A 31 29.09 -25.25 -21.83
CA GLU A 31 29.49 -25.67 -23.19
C GLU A 31 30.71 -26.59 -23.17
N ASN A 32 31.66 -26.32 -22.28
CA ASN A 32 32.87 -27.11 -22.11
C ASN A 32 33.19 -27.28 -20.62
N GLY A 33 32.90 -28.46 -20.05
CA GLY A 33 33.20 -28.76 -18.66
C GLY A 33 34.70 -28.81 -18.32
N LEU A 34 35.59 -28.77 -19.31
CA LEU A 34 37.05 -28.64 -19.16
C LEU A 34 37.56 -27.21 -19.39
N TYR A 35 36.65 -26.24 -19.56
CA TYR A 35 37.00 -24.83 -19.63
C TYR A 35 37.74 -24.42 -18.35
N ASP A 36 38.89 -23.77 -18.51
CA ASP A 36 39.65 -23.21 -17.40
C ASP A 36 39.82 -21.71 -17.61
N ASN A 37 39.17 -20.93 -16.75
CA ASN A 37 39.27 -19.49 -16.76
C ASN A 37 40.25 -18.97 -15.69
N GLN A 38 41.07 -19.85 -15.11
CA GLN A 38 42.00 -19.55 -14.00
C GLN A 38 41.32 -19.19 -12.67
N HIS A 39 39.99 -19.09 -12.65
CA HIS A 39 39.13 -18.82 -11.48
C HIS A 39 38.14 -19.96 -11.24
N THR A 40 38.44 -21.15 -11.76
CA THR A 40 37.58 -22.35 -11.71
C THR A 40 37.17 -22.73 -10.28
N ALA A 41 38.02 -22.47 -9.28
CA ALA A 41 37.72 -22.73 -7.88
C ALA A 41 36.54 -21.86 -7.38
N GLY A 42 36.58 -20.55 -7.59
CA GLY A 42 35.50 -19.62 -7.21
C GLY A 42 34.19 -19.95 -7.92
N TYR A 43 34.24 -20.24 -9.22
CA TYR A 43 33.05 -20.67 -9.96
C TYR A 43 32.51 -22.01 -9.44
N SER A 44 33.36 -22.97 -9.08
CA SER A 44 32.91 -24.26 -8.51
C SER A 44 32.19 -24.07 -7.18
N ILE A 45 32.69 -23.21 -6.30
CA ILE A 45 32.01 -22.82 -5.06
C ILE A 45 30.66 -22.18 -5.39
N LEU A 46 30.60 -21.24 -6.33
CA LEU A 46 29.36 -20.59 -6.75
C LEU A 46 28.31 -21.60 -7.24
N LYS A 47 28.72 -22.57 -8.07
CA LYS A 47 27.86 -23.67 -8.54
C LYS A 47 27.30 -24.48 -7.37
N ASP A 48 28.14 -24.82 -6.41
CA ASP A 48 27.72 -25.62 -5.25
C ASP A 48 26.81 -24.83 -4.32
N LYS A 49 27.06 -23.52 -4.12
CA LYS A 49 26.15 -22.63 -3.39
C LYS A 49 24.80 -22.49 -4.10
N PHE A 50 24.80 -22.40 -5.43
CA PHE A 50 23.58 -22.40 -6.22
C PHE A 50 22.79 -23.70 -6.01
N ALA A 51 23.48 -24.85 -6.09
CA ALA A 51 22.89 -26.16 -5.86
C ALA A 51 22.23 -26.24 -4.48
N VAL A 52 22.99 -25.93 -3.42
CA VAL A 52 22.50 -25.97 -2.03
C VAL A 52 21.31 -25.03 -1.83
N PHE A 53 21.40 -23.77 -2.28
CA PHE A 53 20.34 -22.78 -2.05
C PHE A 53 19.01 -23.22 -2.66
N TYR A 54 19.07 -23.78 -3.88
CA TYR A 54 17.92 -24.25 -4.64
C TYR A 54 17.56 -25.72 -4.38
N GLY A 55 18.19 -26.38 -3.41
CA GLY A 55 17.84 -27.74 -2.99
C GLY A 55 18.25 -28.84 -3.98
N PHE A 56 19.23 -28.59 -4.84
CA PHE A 56 19.88 -29.61 -5.67
C PHE A 56 21.01 -30.29 -4.88
N ASN A 57 21.32 -31.54 -5.21
CA ASN A 57 22.49 -32.23 -4.67
C ASN A 57 23.77 -31.67 -5.32
N PRO A 58 24.69 -31.02 -4.57
CA PRO A 58 25.89 -30.42 -5.17
C PRO A 58 26.80 -31.40 -5.90
N ALA A 59 26.83 -32.67 -5.44
CA ALA A 59 27.64 -33.72 -6.06
C ALA A 59 27.11 -34.16 -7.43
N GLU A 60 25.81 -33.98 -7.69
CA GLU A 60 25.14 -34.34 -8.93
C GLU A 60 24.88 -33.12 -9.83
N PHE A 61 24.94 -31.92 -9.26
CA PHE A 61 24.64 -30.67 -9.97
C PHE A 61 25.80 -30.29 -10.92
N THR A 62 25.56 -30.48 -12.22
CA THR A 62 26.58 -30.29 -13.27
C THR A 62 26.64 -28.85 -13.81
N TRP A 63 27.75 -28.51 -14.48
CA TRP A 63 27.87 -27.25 -15.22
C TRP A 63 26.82 -27.09 -16.33
N SER A 64 26.46 -28.19 -17.00
CA SER A 64 25.45 -28.18 -18.04
C SER A 64 24.07 -27.84 -17.47
N THR A 65 23.71 -28.43 -16.33
CA THR A 65 22.46 -28.12 -15.61
C THR A 65 22.45 -26.65 -15.17
N PHE A 66 23.54 -26.17 -14.56
CA PHE A 66 23.62 -24.77 -14.09
C PHE A 66 23.47 -23.78 -15.26
N ALA A 67 24.22 -23.99 -16.34
CA ALA A 67 24.12 -23.16 -17.55
C ALA A 67 22.74 -23.26 -18.20
N GLY A 68 22.15 -24.45 -18.26
CA GLY A 68 20.81 -24.68 -18.79
C GLY A 68 19.75 -23.88 -18.05
N ILE A 69 19.80 -23.87 -16.72
CA ILE A 69 18.91 -23.04 -15.89
C ILE A 69 19.12 -21.56 -16.23
N LEU A 70 20.36 -21.05 -16.22
CA LEU A 70 20.61 -19.62 -16.47
C LEU A 70 20.18 -19.17 -17.88
N LYS A 71 20.17 -20.06 -18.88
CA LYS A 71 19.66 -19.76 -20.24
C LYS A 71 18.16 -19.47 -20.25
N CYS A 72 17.40 -20.00 -19.30
CA CYS A 72 15.95 -19.81 -19.22
C CYS A 72 15.51 -18.45 -18.64
N TYR A 73 16.45 -17.69 -18.06
CA TYR A 73 16.15 -16.44 -17.39
C TYR A 73 16.73 -15.26 -18.17
N ASN A 74 15.99 -14.16 -18.28
CA ASN A 74 16.51 -12.91 -18.83
C ASN A 74 17.53 -12.28 -17.85
N ALA A 75 18.05 -11.10 -18.19
CA ALA A 75 19.03 -10.40 -17.37
C ALA A 75 18.52 -10.10 -15.95
N PHE A 76 17.28 -9.63 -15.85
CA PHE A 76 16.61 -9.25 -14.60
C PHE A 76 16.36 -10.46 -13.71
N ASP A 77 15.76 -11.51 -14.25
CA ASP A 77 15.51 -12.73 -13.51
C ASP A 77 16.81 -13.41 -13.07
N THR A 78 17.87 -13.35 -13.91
CA THR A 78 19.20 -13.85 -13.55
C THR A 78 19.72 -13.14 -12.29
N GLN A 79 19.51 -11.82 -12.16
CA GLN A 79 19.90 -11.08 -10.96
C GLN A 79 19.16 -11.60 -9.73
N ILE A 80 17.85 -11.81 -9.84
CA ILE A 80 17.02 -12.30 -8.74
C ILE A 80 17.46 -13.68 -8.26
N ILE A 81 17.75 -14.61 -9.18
CA ILE A 81 18.13 -15.97 -8.80
C ILE A 81 19.59 -16.09 -8.34
N LEU A 82 20.49 -15.23 -8.82
CA LEU A 82 21.90 -15.24 -8.38
C LEU A 82 22.15 -14.40 -7.14
N GLY A 83 21.36 -13.36 -6.87
CA GLY A 83 21.58 -12.43 -5.75
C GLY A 83 21.75 -13.13 -4.39
N PRO A 84 20.78 -13.95 -3.93
CA PRO A 84 20.90 -14.71 -2.68
C PRO A 84 22.05 -15.72 -2.68
N VAL A 85 22.34 -16.30 -3.85
CA VAL A 85 23.45 -17.26 -4.00
C VAL A 85 24.80 -16.55 -3.83
N LEU A 86 24.95 -15.35 -4.39
CA LEU A 86 26.15 -14.53 -4.23
C LEU A 86 26.35 -14.08 -2.79
N ARG A 87 25.27 -13.77 -2.05
CA ARG A 87 25.35 -13.52 -0.61
C ARG A 87 25.87 -14.73 0.16
N SER A 88 25.37 -15.94 -0.14
CA SER A 88 25.87 -17.19 0.45
C SER A 88 27.32 -17.51 0.05
N PHE A 89 27.71 -17.16 -1.17
CA PHE A 89 29.08 -17.28 -1.68
C PHE A 89 30.06 -16.43 -0.87
N MET A 90 29.72 -15.17 -0.58
CA MET A 90 30.57 -14.23 0.17
C MET A 90 31.00 -14.75 1.55
N LYS A 91 30.23 -15.64 2.18
CA LYS A 91 30.57 -16.20 3.50
C LYS A 91 31.95 -16.82 3.56
N GLU A 92 32.37 -17.50 2.49
CA GLU A 92 33.63 -18.23 2.46
C GLU A 92 34.84 -17.28 2.33
N PRO A 93 34.89 -16.34 1.37
CA PRO A 93 35.94 -15.32 1.34
C PRO A 93 36.00 -14.47 2.61
N MET A 94 34.85 -14.08 3.17
CA MET A 94 34.82 -13.31 4.42
C MET A 94 35.43 -14.08 5.60
N ALA A 95 35.15 -15.37 5.73
CA ALA A 95 35.69 -16.20 6.81
C ALA A 95 37.23 -16.35 6.78
N HIS A 96 37.85 -16.09 5.62
CA HIS A 96 39.31 -16.13 5.44
C HIS A 96 39.95 -14.73 5.42
N ASP A 97 39.17 -13.66 5.62
CA ASP A 97 39.70 -12.31 5.63
C ASP A 97 40.37 -11.96 6.97
N GLU A 98 41.66 -11.64 6.92
CA GLU A 98 42.46 -11.25 8.08
C GLU A 98 41.96 -9.96 8.75
N LEU A 99 41.26 -9.09 8.02
CA LEU A 99 40.70 -7.84 8.55
C LEU A 99 39.33 -8.04 9.21
N LEU A 100 38.64 -9.15 8.95
CA LEU A 100 37.30 -9.41 9.48
C LEU A 100 37.19 -9.25 11.01
N PRO A 101 38.13 -9.76 11.84
CA PRO A 101 38.05 -9.54 13.28
C PRO A 101 38.08 -8.07 13.70
N SER A 102 38.81 -7.24 12.95
CA SER A 102 38.90 -5.80 13.22
C SER A 102 37.61 -5.08 12.80
N LEU A 103 37.04 -5.45 11.65
CA LEU A 103 35.75 -4.93 11.17
C LEU A 103 34.62 -5.30 12.14
N ALA A 104 34.55 -6.58 12.56
CA ALA A 104 33.57 -7.05 13.53
C ALA A 104 33.69 -6.32 14.88
N ALA A 105 34.91 -6.12 15.38
CA ALA A 105 35.16 -5.37 16.60
C ALA A 105 34.74 -3.89 16.47
N ALA A 106 34.96 -3.26 15.32
CA ALA A 106 34.52 -1.88 15.06
C ALA A 106 32.99 -1.73 15.05
N SER A 107 32.27 -2.79 14.70
CA SER A 107 30.80 -2.86 14.73
C SER A 107 30.24 -3.45 16.04
N ASP A 108 31.06 -3.63 17.08
CA ASP A 108 30.68 -4.21 18.37
C ASP A 108 29.98 -5.58 18.24
N THR A 109 30.51 -6.44 17.36
CA THR A 109 29.94 -7.76 17.08
C THR A 109 31.03 -8.83 16.95
N SER A 110 30.62 -10.11 16.88
CA SER A 110 31.55 -11.21 16.61
C SER A 110 31.78 -11.39 15.11
N PRO A 111 32.91 -11.98 14.67
CA PRO A 111 33.15 -12.24 13.25
C PRO A 111 32.04 -13.03 12.56
N GLU A 112 31.47 -14.04 13.24
CA GLU A 112 30.36 -14.85 12.73
C GLU A 112 29.08 -14.01 12.55
N LEU A 113 28.75 -13.19 13.55
CA LEU A 113 27.59 -12.30 13.48
C LEU A 113 27.77 -11.22 12.41
N TYR A 114 28.99 -10.71 12.22
CA TYR A 114 29.30 -9.77 11.13
C TYR A 114 29.13 -10.41 9.74
N ILE A 115 29.63 -11.64 9.55
CA ILE A 115 29.39 -12.39 8.31
C ILE A 115 27.88 -12.53 8.07
N ASN A 116 27.14 -12.97 9.08
CA ASN A 116 25.70 -13.15 8.96
C ASN A 116 24.97 -11.81 8.71
N SER A 117 25.40 -10.71 9.32
CA SER A 117 24.79 -9.39 9.06
C SER A 117 24.95 -8.95 7.61
N MET A 118 26.05 -9.36 6.96
CA MET A 118 26.36 -9.01 5.57
C MET A 118 25.82 -10.00 4.54
N THR A 119 25.56 -11.24 4.92
CA THR A 119 25.24 -12.33 3.98
C THR A 119 23.85 -12.92 4.16
N GLU A 120 23.14 -12.57 5.22
CA GLU A 120 21.77 -13.02 5.48
C GLU A 120 20.79 -11.85 5.45
N VAL A 121 19.51 -12.18 5.25
CA VAL A 121 18.42 -11.20 5.36
C VAL A 121 18.27 -10.80 6.83
N GLN A 122 18.38 -9.51 7.11
CA GLN A 122 18.32 -9.02 8.48
C GLN A 122 16.87 -9.06 9.00
N PRO A 123 16.63 -9.61 10.21
CA PRO A 123 15.26 -9.77 10.72
C PRO A 123 14.51 -8.44 10.94
N ASP A 124 15.23 -7.38 11.27
CA ASP A 124 14.67 -6.06 11.61
C ASP A 124 14.25 -5.26 10.37
N THR A 125 15.06 -5.31 9.31
CA THR A 125 14.80 -4.57 8.07
C THR A 125 14.13 -5.43 7.00
N SER A 126 14.19 -6.75 7.15
CA SER A 126 13.84 -7.73 6.12
C SER A 126 14.64 -7.54 4.83
N ARG A 127 15.91 -7.11 4.91
CA ARG A 127 16.77 -6.88 3.73
C ARG A 127 18.17 -7.40 3.96
N TYR A 128 18.91 -7.65 2.88
CA TYR A 128 20.35 -7.76 3.00
C TYR A 128 20.97 -6.40 3.34
N ALA A 129 22.07 -6.41 4.09
CA ALA A 129 22.87 -5.21 4.32
C ALA A 129 23.40 -4.64 3.00
N SER A 130 23.49 -3.32 2.88
CA SER A 130 24.14 -2.70 1.72
C SER A 130 25.64 -3.05 1.73
N LEU A 131 26.24 -3.16 0.55
CA LEU A 131 27.67 -3.47 0.41
C LEU A 131 28.40 -2.27 -0.18
N ALA A 132 29.59 -2.00 0.36
CA ALA A 132 30.53 -1.05 -0.22
C ALA A 132 31.25 -1.66 -1.45
N PRO A 133 31.82 -0.84 -2.35
CA PRO A 133 32.47 -1.34 -3.58
C PRO A 133 33.64 -2.29 -3.31
N ASP A 134 34.41 -2.00 -2.26
CA ASP A 134 35.54 -2.80 -1.80
C ASP A 134 35.08 -4.14 -1.22
N GLU A 135 33.97 -4.19 -0.49
CA GLU A 135 33.37 -5.44 0.00
C GLU A 135 32.87 -6.31 -1.16
N VAL A 136 32.23 -5.71 -2.16
CA VAL A 136 31.75 -6.40 -3.37
C VAL A 136 32.94 -6.98 -4.13
N TYR A 137 34.00 -6.19 -4.28
CA TYR A 137 35.24 -6.66 -4.91
C TYR A 137 35.88 -7.79 -4.12
N GLN A 138 36.15 -7.57 -2.83
CA GLN A 138 36.93 -8.46 -1.99
C GLN A 138 36.24 -9.80 -1.75
N TYR A 139 34.91 -9.81 -1.58
CA TYR A 139 34.17 -11.01 -1.18
C TYR A 139 33.38 -11.67 -2.31
N ALA A 140 33.30 -11.05 -3.50
CA ALA A 140 32.64 -11.63 -4.66
C ALA A 140 33.48 -11.52 -5.93
N SER A 141 33.72 -10.30 -6.43
CA SER A 141 34.26 -10.09 -7.78
C SER A 141 35.66 -10.68 -7.97
N LYS A 142 36.54 -10.48 -7.00
CA LYS A 142 37.94 -10.91 -7.04
C LYS A 142 38.07 -12.44 -7.22
N GLU A 143 37.31 -13.20 -6.44
CA GLU A 143 37.29 -14.67 -6.48
C GLU A 143 36.67 -15.23 -7.77
N LEU A 144 35.87 -14.41 -8.47
CA LEU A 144 35.26 -14.74 -9.76
C LEU A 144 36.01 -14.14 -10.95
N GLY A 145 37.21 -13.57 -10.72
CA GLY A 145 38.05 -13.01 -11.76
C GLY A 145 37.50 -11.73 -12.40
N LEU A 146 36.69 -10.95 -11.69
CA LEU A 146 36.08 -9.72 -12.21
C LEU A 146 36.74 -8.49 -11.57
N SER A 147 37.36 -7.64 -12.40
CA SER A 147 37.83 -6.32 -11.96
C SER A 147 36.63 -5.36 -11.84
N LEU A 148 36.69 -4.39 -10.92
CA LEU A 148 35.67 -3.35 -10.77
C LEU A 148 36.24 -1.97 -11.03
N ILE A 149 35.48 -1.14 -11.75
CA ILE A 149 35.69 0.31 -11.79
C ILE A 149 34.47 0.97 -11.16
N TYR A 150 34.67 1.51 -9.97
CA TYR A 150 33.65 2.20 -9.19
C TYR A 150 33.67 3.70 -9.50
N HIS A 151 32.54 4.24 -9.94
CA HIS A 151 32.32 5.66 -10.22
C HIS A 151 31.43 6.23 -9.12
N PRO A 152 31.98 6.89 -8.09
CA PRO A 152 31.16 7.58 -7.09
C PRO A 152 30.44 8.78 -7.73
N GLN A 153 29.36 9.24 -7.09
CA GLN A 153 28.62 10.43 -7.54
C GLN A 153 29.55 11.66 -7.62
N GLU A 154 30.45 11.78 -6.64
CA GLU A 154 31.46 12.82 -6.55
C GLU A 154 32.83 12.17 -6.31
N GLY A 155 33.86 12.66 -7.01
CA GLY A 155 35.23 12.19 -6.87
C GLY A 155 35.75 11.43 -8.09
N GLU A 156 36.94 10.87 -7.94
CA GLU A 156 37.60 10.08 -8.99
C GLU A 156 37.15 8.62 -8.94
N ALA A 157 37.10 7.99 -10.11
CA ALA A 157 36.78 6.58 -10.21
C ALA A 157 37.87 5.74 -9.51
N THR A 158 37.45 4.73 -8.76
CA THR A 158 38.34 3.80 -8.08
C THR A 158 38.41 2.49 -8.87
N GLN A 159 39.63 2.02 -9.14
CA GLN A 159 39.89 0.79 -9.90
C GLN A 159 40.36 -0.32 -8.96
N LEU A 160 39.67 -1.46 -8.98
CA LEU A 160 39.93 -2.64 -8.17
C LEU A 160 40.20 -3.82 -9.11
N GLU A 161 41.48 -4.17 -9.29
CA GLU A 161 41.90 -5.14 -10.32
C GLU A 161 41.98 -6.57 -9.79
N ALA A 162 41.31 -7.50 -10.45
CA ALA A 162 41.48 -8.93 -10.20
C ALA A 162 42.74 -9.46 -10.91
N SER A 163 43.43 -10.42 -10.29
CA SER A 163 44.54 -11.12 -10.95
C SER A 163 43.97 -11.97 -12.09
N ASN A 164 44.55 -11.86 -13.30
CA ASN A 164 44.05 -12.55 -14.50
C ASN A 164 42.56 -12.27 -14.74
N ALA A 165 42.17 -10.99 -14.73
CA ALA A 165 40.79 -10.58 -14.89
C ALA A 165 40.16 -11.11 -16.20
N LEU A 166 38.96 -11.67 -16.06
CA LEU A 166 38.11 -12.15 -17.16
C LEU A 166 37.35 -11.02 -17.82
N SER A 167 36.93 -10.04 -17.02
CA SER A 167 36.20 -8.85 -17.43
C SER A 167 36.35 -7.74 -16.41
N THR A 168 36.02 -6.51 -16.82
CA THR A 168 35.96 -5.33 -15.96
C THR A 168 34.52 -4.82 -15.90
N VAL A 169 33.95 -4.75 -14.70
CA VAL A 169 32.58 -4.27 -14.47
C VAL A 169 32.62 -2.82 -13.98
N HIS A 170 31.92 -1.95 -14.69
CA HIS A 170 31.72 -0.56 -14.27
C HIS A 170 30.47 -0.45 -13.40
N ILE A 171 30.61 0.19 -12.24
CA ILE A 171 29.49 0.45 -11.33
C ILE A 171 29.47 1.94 -10.98
N PHE A 172 28.37 2.60 -11.29
CA PHE A 172 28.11 4.00 -11.01
C PHE A 172 27.20 4.08 -9.79
N HIS A 173 27.52 4.96 -8.85
CA HIS A 173 26.74 5.16 -7.65
C HIS A 173 26.23 6.59 -7.56
N GLN A 174 24.93 6.71 -7.32
CA GLN A 174 24.23 7.97 -7.10
C GLN A 174 23.63 7.96 -5.69
N GLY A 175 23.72 9.06 -4.95
CA GLY A 175 23.18 9.18 -3.60
C GLY A 175 24.18 8.81 -2.49
N GLY A 176 23.66 8.62 -1.28
CA GLY A 176 24.46 8.29 -0.10
C GLY A 176 25.03 6.87 -0.15
N ILE A 177 26.30 6.70 0.22
CA ILE A 177 26.98 5.39 0.27
C ILE A 177 26.32 4.40 1.24
N ASP A 178 25.54 4.91 2.19
CA ASP A 178 24.82 4.15 3.21
C ASP A 178 23.58 3.41 2.65
N GLY A 179 23.39 3.40 1.33
CA GLY A 179 22.44 2.57 0.61
C GLY A 179 21.11 3.26 0.26
N ALA A 180 20.16 2.46 -0.24
CA ALA A 180 18.89 2.93 -0.80
C ALA A 180 18.04 3.80 0.15
N GLN A 181 18.16 3.57 1.46
CA GLN A 181 17.48 4.36 2.49
C GLN A 181 17.97 5.83 2.57
N PHE A 182 19.18 6.11 2.06
CA PHE A 182 19.75 7.46 1.93
C PHE A 182 19.80 7.91 0.46
N GLY A 183 18.94 7.33 -0.38
CA GLY A 183 18.89 7.61 -1.82
C GLY A 183 20.03 7.00 -2.62
N GLY A 184 20.86 6.13 -2.01
CA GLY A 184 21.94 5.42 -2.67
C GLY A 184 21.43 4.40 -3.69
N HIS A 185 21.84 4.51 -4.95
CA HIS A 185 21.50 3.60 -6.02
C HIS A 185 22.74 3.27 -6.85
N TRP A 186 22.84 2.00 -7.27
CA TRP A 186 23.96 1.47 -8.03
C TRP A 186 23.48 1.10 -9.43
N GLU A 187 24.19 1.57 -10.43
CA GLU A 187 23.86 1.37 -11.84
C GLU A 187 25.10 0.94 -12.63
N ARG A 188 24.89 0.35 -13.81
CA ARG A 188 26.00 -0.02 -14.72
C ARG A 188 26.36 1.06 -15.73
N THR A 189 25.60 2.15 -15.76
CA THR A 189 25.74 3.24 -16.72
C THR A 189 25.73 4.58 -16.02
N ASP A 190 26.47 5.54 -16.57
CA ASP A 190 26.48 6.89 -16.05
C ASP A 190 25.07 7.52 -16.13
N ARG A 191 24.60 8.07 -15.01
CA ARG A 191 23.32 8.80 -14.86
C ARG A 191 22.08 8.06 -15.35
N GLY A 192 22.07 6.73 -15.30
CA GLY A 192 20.92 5.93 -15.71
C GLY A 192 20.49 6.14 -17.16
N LEU A 193 21.38 6.68 -18.02
CA LEU A 193 21.04 7.07 -19.38
C LEU A 193 20.55 5.89 -20.24
N GLU A 194 20.94 4.67 -19.87
CA GLU A 194 20.50 3.45 -20.54
C GLU A 194 19.50 2.65 -19.70
N SER A 195 19.02 3.18 -18.56
CA SER A 195 18.12 2.47 -17.65
C SER A 195 16.84 2.03 -18.39
N LEU A 196 16.74 0.73 -18.66
CA LEU A 196 15.51 0.11 -19.15
C LEU A 196 14.70 -0.38 -17.97
N ASP A 197 13.39 -0.21 -18.08
CA ASP A 197 12.43 -0.79 -17.15
C ASP A 197 12.25 -2.28 -17.49
N ILE A 198 13.24 -3.09 -17.11
CA ILE A 198 13.28 -4.52 -17.45
C ILE A 198 12.14 -5.28 -16.79
N GLN A 199 11.60 -4.78 -15.67
CA GLN A 199 10.45 -5.40 -14.98
C GLN A 199 9.21 -5.52 -15.90
N ASN A 200 9.09 -4.60 -16.87
CA ASN A 200 7.98 -4.57 -17.83
C ASN A 200 8.31 -5.29 -19.15
N GLN A 201 9.41 -6.04 -19.25
CA GLN A 201 9.70 -6.85 -20.43
C GLN A 201 8.89 -8.15 -20.42
N ASP A 202 8.32 -8.49 -21.58
CA ASP A 202 7.44 -9.66 -21.78
C ASP A 202 8.11 -11.02 -21.47
N ASP A 203 9.45 -11.07 -21.42
CA ASP A 203 10.22 -12.28 -21.14
C ASP A 203 10.57 -12.45 -19.64
N THR A 204 10.14 -11.53 -18.78
CA THR A 204 10.32 -11.63 -17.33
C THR A 204 9.30 -12.60 -16.74
N GLN A 205 9.78 -13.65 -16.08
CA GLN A 205 8.91 -14.69 -15.53
C GLN A 205 8.74 -14.64 -14.01
N LEU A 206 9.55 -13.84 -13.30
CA LEU A 206 9.51 -13.78 -11.83
C LEU A 206 8.68 -12.61 -11.28
N ASN A 207 8.00 -11.84 -12.13
CA ASN A 207 7.26 -10.62 -11.75
C ASN A 207 6.28 -10.83 -10.57
N GLU A 208 5.55 -11.93 -10.57
CA GLU A 208 4.61 -12.24 -9.49
C GLU A 208 5.35 -12.61 -8.19
N ILE A 209 6.38 -13.45 -8.26
CA ILE A 209 7.14 -13.92 -7.09
C ILE A 209 7.86 -12.76 -6.39
N ILE A 210 8.39 -11.80 -7.16
CA ILE A 210 9.14 -10.65 -6.61
C ILE A 210 8.27 -9.79 -5.68
N GLN A 211 6.95 -9.72 -5.91
CA GLN A 211 6.03 -8.99 -5.04
C GLN A 211 5.98 -9.57 -3.62
N LEU A 212 6.35 -10.85 -3.45
CA LEU A 212 6.46 -11.54 -2.16
C LEU A 212 7.86 -11.44 -1.53
N LEU A 213 8.82 -10.81 -2.19
CA LEU A 213 10.17 -10.62 -1.70
C LEU A 213 10.39 -9.18 -1.24
N GLY A 214 9.48 -8.64 -0.41
CA GLY A 214 9.43 -7.25 0.03
C GLY A 214 9.84 -7.00 1.48
N GLN A 215 9.45 -5.87 2.05
CA GLN A 215 9.93 -5.46 3.39
C GLN A 215 9.32 -6.26 4.56
N ASN A 216 8.56 -7.31 4.28
CA ASN A 216 7.81 -8.05 5.30
C ASN A 216 8.47 -9.40 5.60
N ILE A 217 9.03 -9.52 6.80
CA ILE A 217 9.70 -10.74 7.28
C ILE A 217 8.81 -11.98 7.28
N GLY A 218 7.50 -11.82 7.51
CA GLY A 218 6.55 -12.93 7.49
C GLY A 218 6.23 -13.43 6.08
N VAL A 219 6.44 -12.61 5.04
CA VAL A 219 6.13 -12.95 3.64
C VAL A 219 7.34 -13.53 2.92
N ASN A 220 8.54 -12.98 3.19
CA ASN A 220 9.75 -13.33 2.46
C ASN A 220 10.10 -14.83 2.44
N PRO A 221 9.96 -15.61 3.53
CA PRO A 221 10.22 -17.05 3.51
C PRO A 221 9.42 -17.78 2.42
N PHE A 222 8.15 -17.41 2.25
CA PHE A 222 7.26 -17.98 1.23
C PHE A 222 7.61 -17.49 -0.17
N GLY A 223 7.99 -16.21 -0.33
CA GLY A 223 8.53 -15.71 -1.58
C GLY A 223 9.79 -16.47 -2.03
N PHE A 224 10.71 -16.74 -1.11
CA PHE A 224 11.91 -17.54 -1.41
C PHE A 224 11.59 -19.01 -1.69
N GLU A 225 10.62 -19.60 -0.99
CA GLU A 225 10.19 -20.97 -1.30
C GLU A 225 9.61 -21.07 -2.72
N LEU A 226 8.73 -20.14 -3.10
CA LEU A 226 8.14 -20.08 -4.43
C LEU A 226 9.22 -19.87 -5.51
N LEU A 227 10.20 -18.98 -5.25
CA LEU A 227 11.36 -18.81 -6.12
C LEU A 227 12.16 -20.10 -6.27
N LYS A 228 12.38 -20.85 -5.19
CA LYS A 228 13.12 -22.11 -5.23
C LYS A 228 12.39 -23.16 -6.05
N LYS A 229 11.08 -23.33 -5.82
CA LYS A 229 10.25 -24.25 -6.61
C LYS A 229 10.24 -23.86 -8.07
N HIS A 230 10.15 -22.58 -8.39
CA HIS A 230 10.22 -22.09 -9.77
C HIS A 230 11.51 -22.54 -10.46
N VAL A 231 12.67 -22.28 -9.85
CA VAL A 231 13.98 -22.71 -10.40
C VAL A 231 14.09 -24.22 -10.53
N GLN A 232 13.57 -24.99 -9.58
CA GLN A 232 13.56 -26.47 -9.63
C GLN A 232 12.68 -27.01 -10.77
N ILE A 233 11.53 -26.38 -11.05
CA ILE A 233 10.70 -26.75 -12.21
C ILE A 233 11.45 -26.41 -13.50
N THR A 234 12.02 -25.20 -13.62
CA THR A 234 12.81 -24.80 -14.79
C THR A 234 13.93 -25.79 -15.09
N ALA A 235 14.66 -26.24 -14.06
CA ALA A 235 15.72 -27.23 -14.21
C ALA A 235 15.20 -28.56 -14.78
N ARG A 236 14.09 -29.08 -14.25
CA ARG A 236 13.47 -30.34 -14.72
C ARG A 236 12.95 -30.22 -16.16
N THR A 237 12.41 -29.07 -16.55
CA THR A 237 11.96 -28.81 -17.93
C THR A 237 13.10 -28.92 -18.94
N GLN A 238 14.33 -28.56 -18.55
CA GLN A 238 15.51 -28.71 -19.41
C GLN A 238 15.92 -30.19 -19.60
N GLU A 239 15.72 -31.02 -18.59
CA GLU A 239 16.10 -32.44 -18.64
C GLU A 239 15.08 -33.31 -19.39
N LYS A 240 13.80 -32.92 -19.36
CA LYS A 240 12.69 -33.77 -19.82
C LYS A 240 11.85 -33.09 -20.90
N HIS A 241 12.29 -33.17 -22.14
CA HIS A 241 11.60 -32.60 -23.30
C HIS A 241 10.16 -33.13 -23.56
N ASN A 242 9.75 -34.25 -22.94
CA ASN A 242 8.47 -34.91 -23.23
C ASN A 242 7.37 -34.70 -22.16
N GLU A 243 7.63 -33.97 -21.06
CA GLU A 243 6.69 -33.79 -19.93
C GLU A 243 6.06 -32.37 -19.88
N SER A 244 5.89 -31.69 -21.03
CA SER A 244 5.51 -30.26 -21.07
C SER A 244 4.23 -29.90 -20.29
N ILE A 245 3.18 -30.73 -20.40
CA ILE A 245 1.88 -30.49 -19.74
C ILE A 245 2.01 -30.52 -18.22
N GLN A 246 2.86 -31.40 -17.68
CA GLN A 246 3.06 -31.49 -16.24
C GLN A 246 3.73 -30.21 -15.72
N PHE A 247 4.76 -29.72 -16.42
CA PHE A 247 5.45 -28.49 -16.01
C PHE A 247 4.56 -27.25 -16.13
N GLU A 248 3.73 -27.16 -17.16
CA GLU A 248 2.72 -26.09 -17.29
C GLU A 248 1.77 -26.09 -16.09
N THR A 249 1.34 -27.27 -15.63
CA THR A 249 0.48 -27.41 -14.44
C THR A 249 1.22 -26.99 -13.17
N GLU A 250 2.49 -27.38 -13.00
CA GLU A 250 3.29 -27.01 -11.83
C GLU A 250 3.57 -25.50 -11.78
N PHE A 251 3.87 -24.85 -12.92
CA PHE A 251 4.02 -23.40 -13.00
C PHE A 251 2.70 -22.66 -12.74
N ALA A 252 1.59 -23.17 -13.28
CA ALA A 252 0.27 -22.60 -13.01
C ALA A 252 -0.07 -22.68 -11.51
N GLU A 253 0.26 -23.78 -10.84
CA GLU A 253 0.07 -23.93 -9.39
C GLU A 253 0.93 -22.94 -8.58
N LEU A 254 2.17 -22.66 -9.00
CA LEU A 254 2.98 -21.61 -8.37
C LEU A 254 2.33 -20.23 -8.53
N ASN A 255 1.85 -19.89 -9.72
CA ASN A 255 1.20 -18.61 -9.98
C ASN A 255 -0.10 -18.49 -9.16
N ILE A 256 -0.89 -19.56 -9.07
CA ILE A 256 -2.06 -19.63 -8.20
C ILE A 256 -1.67 -19.32 -6.75
N ALA A 257 -0.64 -19.96 -6.22
CA ALA A 257 -0.16 -19.73 -4.85
C ALA A 257 0.24 -18.27 -4.63
N VAL A 258 1.02 -17.67 -5.55
CA VAL A 258 1.42 -16.27 -5.46
C VAL A 258 0.20 -15.33 -5.47
N THR A 259 -0.72 -15.51 -6.42
CA THR A 259 -1.92 -14.68 -6.52
C THR A 259 -2.78 -14.79 -5.27
N GLN A 260 -2.96 -15.99 -4.72
CA GLN A 260 -3.72 -16.20 -3.50
C GLN A 260 -3.07 -15.53 -2.28
N ILE A 261 -1.74 -15.62 -2.13
CA ILE A 261 -1.00 -14.96 -1.04
C ILE A 261 -1.12 -13.43 -1.13
N LEU A 262 -0.88 -12.86 -2.31
CA LEU A 262 -1.01 -11.42 -2.54
C LEU A 262 -2.44 -10.93 -2.26
N LYS A 263 -3.43 -11.71 -2.71
CA LYS A 263 -4.84 -11.43 -2.47
C LYS A 263 -5.19 -11.48 -0.99
N TYR A 264 -4.70 -12.48 -0.26
CA TYR A 264 -4.89 -12.59 1.18
C TYR A 264 -4.29 -11.40 1.91
N LEU A 265 -3.02 -11.07 1.61
CA LEU A 265 -2.33 -9.90 2.15
C LEU A 265 -3.10 -8.59 1.89
N ASN A 266 -3.72 -8.45 0.73
CA ASN A 266 -4.58 -7.30 0.43
C ASN A 266 -5.87 -7.32 1.27
N ASN A 267 -6.56 -8.47 1.33
CA ASN A 267 -7.84 -8.62 2.01
C ASN A 267 -7.73 -8.39 3.53
N ILE A 268 -6.69 -8.88 4.20
CA ILE A 268 -6.54 -8.76 5.66
C ILE A 268 -6.36 -7.32 6.15
N ASN A 269 -6.03 -6.39 5.25
CA ASN A 269 -5.99 -4.95 5.57
C ASN A 269 -7.38 -4.30 5.56
N SER A 270 -8.42 -5.02 5.13
CA SER A 270 -9.77 -4.46 4.92
C SER A 270 -10.87 -5.24 5.65
N VAL A 271 -10.67 -6.53 5.90
CA VAL A 271 -11.65 -7.40 6.57
C VAL A 271 -10.94 -8.37 7.54
N PRO A 272 -11.65 -8.86 8.59
CA PRO A 272 -11.15 -9.90 9.48
C PRO A 272 -10.62 -11.14 8.74
N LYS A 273 -9.70 -11.87 9.40
CA LYS A 273 -8.97 -13.03 8.86
C LYS A 273 -9.93 -14.04 8.23
N ILE A 274 -11.04 -14.35 8.91
CA ILE A 274 -12.00 -15.36 8.45
C ILE A 274 -12.63 -14.99 7.11
N TYR A 275 -12.97 -13.72 6.88
CA TYR A 275 -13.52 -13.26 5.61
C TYR A 275 -12.44 -13.14 4.55
N ALA A 276 -11.23 -12.71 4.92
CA ALA A 276 -10.09 -12.68 4.00
C ALA A 276 -9.80 -14.07 3.42
N ILE A 277 -9.87 -15.13 4.25
CA ILE A 277 -9.74 -16.53 3.82
C ILE A 277 -10.92 -16.94 2.92
N ARG A 278 -12.17 -16.66 3.34
CA ARG A 278 -13.37 -17.01 2.57
C ARG A 278 -13.36 -16.41 1.16
N LEU A 279 -12.87 -15.17 1.02
CA LEU A 279 -12.76 -14.47 -0.25
C LEU A 279 -11.75 -15.10 -1.23
N LEU A 280 -10.86 -15.98 -0.77
CA LEU A 280 -9.95 -16.73 -1.64
C LEU A 280 -10.63 -17.95 -2.29
N GLY A 281 -11.77 -18.40 -1.77
CA GLY A 281 -12.44 -19.63 -2.19
C GLY A 281 -11.89 -20.90 -1.52
N ASN A 282 -12.40 -22.06 -1.93
CA ASN A 282 -12.10 -23.34 -1.27
C ASN A 282 -10.85 -24.05 -1.84
N GLY A 283 -10.40 -23.66 -3.03
CA GLY A 283 -9.26 -24.26 -3.74
C GLY A 283 -7.93 -23.60 -3.39
N LEU A 284 -7.59 -23.55 -2.11
CA LEU A 284 -6.30 -22.99 -1.66
C LEU A 284 -5.16 -23.95 -2.01
N SER A 285 -4.06 -23.40 -2.54
CA SER A 285 -2.82 -24.15 -2.68
C SER A 285 -2.27 -24.53 -1.29
N GLU A 286 -1.45 -25.57 -1.24
CA GLU A 286 -0.77 -25.99 0.00
C GLU A 286 0.09 -24.86 0.59
N ILE A 287 0.84 -24.14 -0.25
CA ILE A 287 1.71 -23.04 0.18
C ILE A 287 0.87 -21.88 0.73
N THR A 288 -0.23 -21.52 0.05
CA THR A 288 -1.16 -20.48 0.51
C THR A 288 -1.72 -20.80 1.89
N ARG A 289 -2.11 -22.05 2.13
CA ARG A 289 -2.63 -22.44 3.44
C ARG A 289 -1.59 -22.29 4.53
N ARG A 290 -0.40 -22.85 4.32
CA ARG A 290 0.68 -22.74 5.31
C ARG A 290 1.01 -21.28 5.59
N PHE A 291 0.99 -20.44 4.55
CA PHE A 291 1.13 -19.00 4.70
C PHE A 291 0.06 -18.40 5.61
N ILE A 292 -1.23 -18.69 5.39
CA ILE A 292 -2.33 -18.19 6.22
C ILE A 292 -2.21 -18.65 7.68
N GLU A 293 -1.72 -19.87 7.91
CA GLU A 293 -1.52 -20.45 9.24
C GLU A 293 -0.36 -19.80 9.99
N GLU A 294 0.77 -19.58 9.30
CA GLU A 294 2.02 -19.08 9.90
C GLU A 294 2.13 -17.54 9.92
N TYR A 295 1.41 -16.85 9.03
CA TYR A 295 1.50 -15.39 8.91
C TYR A 295 0.71 -14.69 10.02
N ASP A 296 1.46 -14.04 10.91
CA ASP A 296 0.93 -13.25 12.02
C ASP A 296 0.69 -11.80 11.60
N PHE A 297 -0.43 -11.23 12.05
CA PHE A 297 -0.80 -9.85 11.78
C PHE A 297 -1.78 -9.32 12.83
N VAL A 298 -1.81 -8.00 12.99
CA VAL A 298 -2.83 -7.33 13.81
C VAL A 298 -4.12 -7.30 13.00
N GLU A 299 -5.10 -8.06 13.45
CA GLU A 299 -6.41 -8.12 12.80
C GLU A 299 -7.08 -6.75 12.81
N VAL A 300 -7.64 -6.35 11.67
CA VAL A 300 -8.41 -5.12 11.57
C VAL A 300 -9.62 -5.20 12.49
N GLU A 301 -9.91 -4.11 13.20
CA GLU A 301 -11.16 -4.02 13.96
C GLU A 301 -12.35 -4.27 13.04
N HIS A 302 -13.40 -4.85 13.59
CA HIS A 302 -14.57 -5.23 12.82
C HIS A 302 -15.14 -4.02 12.06
N ASN A 303 -14.90 -3.98 10.76
CA ASN A 303 -15.45 -2.95 9.89
C ASN A 303 -16.82 -3.44 9.44
N LEU A 304 -17.82 -2.97 10.19
CA LEU A 304 -19.20 -3.44 10.07
C LEU A 304 -19.72 -3.38 8.63
N ILE A 305 -19.34 -2.41 7.80
CA ILE A 305 -19.95 -2.28 6.47
C ILE A 305 -19.47 -3.36 5.48
N PHE A 306 -18.17 -3.65 5.40
CA PHE A 306 -17.65 -4.64 4.45
C PHE A 306 -18.00 -6.06 4.88
N GLU A 307 -17.93 -6.34 6.18
CA GLU A 307 -18.35 -7.63 6.74
C GLU A 307 -19.84 -7.87 6.52
N GLN A 308 -20.69 -6.89 6.83
CA GLN A 308 -22.12 -6.99 6.57
C GLN A 308 -22.39 -7.18 5.09
N TRP A 309 -21.70 -6.46 4.20
CA TRP A 309 -21.88 -6.60 2.76
C TRP A 309 -21.48 -7.99 2.24
N ILE A 310 -20.37 -8.54 2.73
CA ILE A 310 -19.89 -9.88 2.34
C ILE A 310 -20.83 -10.97 2.88
N ARG A 311 -21.41 -10.78 4.07
CA ARG A 311 -22.32 -11.74 4.70
C ARG A 311 -23.75 -11.66 4.16
N ALA A 312 -24.22 -10.47 3.82
CA ALA A 312 -25.61 -10.23 3.46
C ALA A 312 -25.99 -10.91 2.15
N LEU A 313 -27.24 -11.39 2.09
CA LEU A 313 -27.87 -11.76 0.82
C LEU A 313 -27.97 -10.53 -0.08
N ASP A 314 -28.07 -10.74 -1.39
CA ASP A 314 -28.04 -9.64 -2.37
C ASP A 314 -29.08 -8.54 -2.11
N GLU A 315 -30.26 -8.92 -1.60
CA GLU A 315 -31.36 -8.01 -1.24
C GLU A 315 -31.15 -7.21 0.05
N PHE A 316 -30.19 -7.60 0.90
CA PHE A 316 -29.88 -6.95 2.18
C PHE A 316 -28.49 -6.30 2.22
N LYS A 317 -27.80 -6.24 1.08
CA LYS A 317 -26.48 -5.59 1.01
C LYS A 317 -26.60 -4.10 1.36
N PRO A 318 -25.81 -3.59 2.33
CA PRO A 318 -25.82 -2.17 2.65
C PRO A 318 -25.43 -1.35 1.42
N THR A 319 -25.99 -0.15 1.30
CA THR A 319 -25.62 0.80 0.24
C THR A 319 -24.19 1.26 0.45
N LEU A 320 -23.35 1.10 -0.56
CA LEU A 320 -21.96 1.53 -0.55
C LEU A 320 -21.82 2.86 -1.27
N ASN A 321 -20.91 3.71 -0.78
CA ASN A 321 -20.42 4.84 -1.56
C ASN A 321 -19.48 4.36 -2.68
N ALA A 322 -19.01 5.27 -3.53
CA ALA A 322 -18.19 4.92 -4.70
C ALA A 322 -16.84 4.27 -4.32
N GLU A 323 -16.20 4.73 -3.25
CA GLU A 323 -14.91 4.20 -2.78
C GLU A 323 -15.07 2.83 -2.13
N GLU A 324 -16.10 2.67 -1.29
CA GLU A 324 -16.48 1.40 -0.69
C GLU A 324 -16.84 0.36 -1.75
N GLN A 325 -17.57 0.75 -2.79
CA GLN A 325 -17.89 -0.12 -3.91
C GLN A 325 -16.63 -0.55 -4.68
N GLN A 326 -15.66 0.35 -4.88
CA GLN A 326 -14.38 -0.01 -5.50
C GLN A 326 -13.58 -0.98 -4.61
N LEU A 327 -13.58 -0.80 -3.30
CA LEU A 327 -12.92 -1.73 -2.38
C LEU A 327 -13.62 -3.10 -2.39
N ILE A 328 -14.95 -3.14 -2.31
CA ILE A 328 -15.72 -4.39 -2.39
C ILE A 328 -15.49 -5.09 -3.74
N ASN A 329 -15.46 -4.37 -4.86
CA ASN A 329 -15.15 -4.96 -6.15
C ASN A 329 -13.74 -5.58 -6.17
N ARG A 330 -12.76 -4.93 -5.53
CA ARG A 330 -11.41 -5.50 -5.37
C ARG A 330 -11.42 -6.71 -4.44
N LEU A 331 -12.15 -6.68 -3.33
CA LEU A 331 -12.27 -7.78 -2.36
C LEU A 331 -12.92 -9.01 -3.00
N MET A 332 -13.97 -8.82 -3.79
CA MET A 332 -14.74 -9.87 -4.45
C MET A 332 -14.12 -10.35 -5.77
N ALA A 333 -13.04 -9.73 -6.24
CA ALA A 333 -12.36 -10.16 -7.46
C ALA A 333 -11.94 -11.64 -7.34
N PRO A 334 -12.34 -12.51 -8.28
CA PRO A 334 -12.10 -13.93 -8.17
C PRO A 334 -10.61 -14.24 -8.22
N VAL A 335 -10.21 -15.24 -7.47
CA VAL A 335 -8.83 -15.71 -7.37
C VAL A 335 -8.73 -17.07 -8.08
N PRO A 336 -7.65 -17.33 -8.84
CA PRO A 336 -7.38 -18.66 -9.36
C PRO A 336 -7.46 -19.74 -8.26
N GLN A 337 -8.02 -20.89 -8.61
CA GLN A 337 -8.17 -22.03 -7.70
C GLN A 337 -7.12 -23.10 -8.02
N SER A 338 -6.56 -23.72 -6.98
CA SER A 338 -5.57 -24.78 -7.09
C SER A 338 -6.11 -25.97 -7.91
N PHE A 339 -5.25 -26.56 -8.73
CA PHE A 339 -5.55 -27.82 -9.42
C PHE A 339 -5.52 -29.03 -8.46
N PHE A 340 -4.85 -28.87 -7.32
CA PHE A 340 -4.69 -29.88 -6.29
C PHE A 340 -5.22 -29.33 -4.95
N PRO A 341 -6.52 -29.00 -4.87
CA PRO A 341 -7.06 -28.36 -3.68
C PRO A 341 -6.95 -29.32 -2.51
N VAL A 342 -6.32 -28.87 -1.43
CA VAL A 342 -6.29 -29.67 -0.20
C VAL A 342 -7.61 -29.41 0.52
N ASN A 343 -8.30 -30.46 0.98
CA ASN A 343 -9.66 -30.32 1.52
C ASN A 343 -9.66 -29.50 2.84
N VAL A 344 -10.34 -28.35 2.85
CA VAL A 344 -10.33 -27.37 3.98
C VAL A 344 -11.40 -27.68 5.03
N GLU A 345 -12.40 -28.50 4.71
CA GLU A 345 -13.58 -28.76 5.55
C GLU A 345 -13.27 -29.36 6.95
N ALA A 346 -12.02 -29.74 7.24
CA ALA A 346 -11.64 -30.35 8.51
C ALA A 346 -11.11 -29.37 9.59
N THR A 347 -10.73 -28.14 9.25
CA THR A 347 -9.95 -27.28 10.17
C THR A 347 -10.54 -25.91 10.50
N LEU A 348 -11.53 -25.43 9.74
CA LEU A 348 -12.26 -24.24 10.19
C LEU A 348 -13.23 -24.67 11.29
N PRO A 349 -13.22 -24.01 12.47
CA PRO A 349 -14.23 -24.26 13.49
C PRO A 349 -15.60 -24.16 12.81
N ASN A 350 -16.43 -25.18 13.06
CA ASN A 350 -17.78 -25.30 12.53
C ASN A 350 -18.60 -24.11 13.09
N GLU A 351 -18.42 -22.93 12.52
CA GLU A 351 -19.23 -21.77 12.80
C GLU A 351 -20.66 -22.17 12.48
N GLN A 352 -21.49 -22.17 13.52
CA GLN A 352 -22.92 -22.24 13.34
C GLN A 352 -23.28 -21.22 12.28
N ASP A 353 -23.91 -21.70 11.20
CA ASP A 353 -24.27 -20.90 10.02
C ASP A 353 -24.67 -19.49 10.46
N PRO A 354 -23.90 -18.44 10.17
CA PRO A 354 -24.22 -17.09 10.62
C PRO A 354 -25.58 -16.61 10.09
N ASN A 355 -26.14 -17.25 9.06
CA ASN A 355 -27.53 -17.05 8.65
C ASN A 355 -28.53 -17.60 9.67
N ARG A 356 -28.17 -18.66 10.40
CA ARG A 356 -28.96 -19.19 11.51
C ARG A 356 -28.96 -18.22 12.69
N GLU A 357 -27.81 -17.66 13.07
CA GLU A 357 -27.79 -16.63 14.13
C GLU A 357 -28.55 -15.37 13.74
N LEU A 358 -28.40 -14.91 12.49
CA LEU A 358 -29.16 -13.76 11.99
C LEU A 358 -30.66 -14.07 11.90
N ALA A 359 -31.05 -15.26 11.45
CA ALA A 359 -32.44 -15.70 11.42
C ALA A 359 -33.04 -15.81 12.83
N GLU A 360 -32.27 -16.34 13.79
CA GLU A 360 -32.68 -16.40 15.20
C GLU A 360 -32.83 -15.00 15.82
N ALA A 361 -31.94 -14.05 15.46
CA ALA A 361 -32.04 -12.66 15.89
C ALA A 361 -33.24 -11.92 15.27
N LEU A 362 -33.50 -12.10 13.97
CA LEU A 362 -34.67 -11.52 13.30
C LEU A 362 -35.98 -12.08 13.88
N GLN A 363 -36.03 -13.39 14.17
CA GLN A 363 -37.17 -14.00 14.87
C GLN A 363 -37.34 -13.50 16.31
N ALA A 364 -36.25 -13.08 16.98
CA ALA A 364 -36.33 -12.48 18.30
C ALA A 364 -36.88 -11.05 18.25
N ILE A 365 -36.47 -10.26 17.25
CA ILE A 365 -36.99 -8.90 17.02
C ILE A 365 -38.48 -8.95 16.69
N GLU A 366 -38.89 -9.84 15.78
CA GLU A 366 -40.30 -9.98 15.39
C GLU A 366 -41.18 -10.39 16.59
N ARG A 367 -40.68 -11.29 17.45
CA ARG A 367 -41.35 -11.65 18.71
C ARG A 367 -41.48 -10.45 19.65
N PHE A 368 -40.42 -9.68 19.82
CA PHE A 368 -40.44 -8.49 20.68
C PHE A 368 -41.43 -7.43 20.16
N GLU A 369 -41.49 -7.18 18.85
CA GLU A 369 -42.45 -6.24 18.27
C GLU A 369 -43.90 -6.72 18.45
N MET A 370 -44.18 -8.02 18.31
CA MET A 370 -45.50 -8.56 18.57
C MET A 370 -45.91 -8.40 20.04
N GLU A 371 -45.01 -8.68 20.98
CA GLU A 371 -45.27 -8.47 22.41
C GLU A 371 -45.55 -7.00 22.74
N GLN A 372 -44.81 -6.06 22.13
CA GLN A 372 -45.07 -4.62 22.30
C GLN A 372 -46.42 -4.20 21.72
N ARG A 373 -46.81 -4.72 20.54
CA ARG A 373 -48.14 -4.45 19.96
C ARG A 373 -49.25 -4.98 20.84
N GLU A 374 -49.11 -6.19 21.39
CA GLU A 374 -50.09 -6.79 22.29
C GLU A 374 -50.23 -5.96 23.58
N LYS A 375 -49.11 -5.53 24.17
CA LYS A 375 -49.11 -4.65 25.34
C LYS A 375 -49.79 -3.31 25.07
N ASN A 376 -49.48 -2.67 23.95
CA ASN A 376 -50.10 -1.40 23.55
C ASN A 376 -51.60 -1.56 23.31
N LEU A 377 -52.03 -2.68 22.72
CA LEU A 377 -53.44 -2.99 22.52
C LEU A 377 -54.15 -3.13 23.87
N LEU A 378 -53.56 -3.87 24.82
CA LEU A 378 -54.11 -4.04 26.16
C LEU A 378 -54.22 -2.70 26.92
N GLU A 379 -53.20 -1.86 26.83
CA GLU A 379 -53.22 -0.51 27.44
C GLU A 379 -54.30 0.37 26.80
N SER A 380 -54.49 0.29 25.49
CA SER A 380 -55.55 1.01 24.77
C SER A 380 -56.95 0.56 25.18
N GLU A 381 -57.16 -0.75 25.37
CA GLU A 381 -58.43 -1.31 25.84
C GLU A 381 -58.72 -0.88 27.29
N GLN A 382 -57.70 -0.87 28.15
CA GLN A 382 -57.84 -0.38 29.53
C GLN A 382 -58.19 1.11 29.56
N LEU A 383 -57.58 1.92 28.71
CA LEU A 383 -57.89 3.34 28.60
C LEU A 383 -59.32 3.56 28.11
N ALA A 384 -59.76 2.81 27.09
CA ALA A 384 -61.13 2.87 26.59
C ALA A 384 -62.16 2.53 27.67
N ARG A 385 -61.88 1.53 28.52
CA ARG A 385 -62.74 1.20 29.67
C ARG A 385 -62.80 2.33 30.69
N ARG A 386 -61.66 2.95 31.05
CA ARG A 386 -61.65 4.09 31.98
C ARG A 386 -62.47 5.26 31.46
N LEU A 387 -62.37 5.56 30.17
CA LEU A 387 -63.14 6.63 29.54
C LEU A 387 -64.64 6.34 29.56
N GLN A 388 -65.06 5.08 29.31
CA GLN A 388 -66.46 4.68 29.43
C GLN A 388 -66.98 4.81 30.87
N ASP A 389 -66.20 4.40 31.86
CA ASP A 389 -66.56 4.53 33.28
C ASP A 389 -66.67 6.00 33.70
N GLU A 390 -65.75 6.85 33.21
CA GLU A 390 -65.77 8.29 33.47
C GLU A 390 -66.95 8.99 32.80
N GLU A 391 -67.33 8.59 31.58
CA GLU A 391 -68.52 9.07 30.88
C GLU A 391 -69.80 8.68 31.63
N LEU A 392 -69.89 7.44 32.15
CA LEU A 392 -70.99 7.00 33.01
C LEU A 392 -71.08 7.85 34.29
N LEU A 393 -69.95 8.09 34.96
CA LEU A 393 -69.87 8.96 36.14
C LEU A 393 -70.28 10.41 35.83
N ALA A 394 -69.90 10.93 34.67
CA ALA A 394 -70.27 12.27 34.23
C ALA A 394 -71.78 12.36 33.96
N ARG A 395 -72.37 11.35 33.31
CA ARG A 395 -73.83 11.24 33.12
C ARG A 395 -74.57 11.23 34.46
N ASP A 396 -74.12 10.40 35.40
CA ASP A 396 -74.69 10.30 36.75
C ASP A 396 -74.62 11.64 37.50
N LYS A 397 -73.52 12.38 37.35
CA LYS A 397 -73.36 13.73 37.95
C LYS A 397 -74.32 14.74 37.34
N VAL A 398 -74.46 14.76 36.01
CA VAL A 398 -75.38 15.67 35.31
C VAL A 398 -76.84 15.38 35.70
N GLU A 399 -77.20 14.10 35.83
CA GLU A 399 -78.56 13.71 36.25
C GLU A 399 -78.84 14.10 37.71
N ARG A 400 -77.82 14.11 38.58
CA ARG A 400 -77.91 14.56 39.97
C ARG A 400 -77.87 16.09 40.15
N THR A 401 -77.30 16.85 39.21
CA THR A 401 -77.30 18.32 39.26
C THR A 401 -78.49 18.96 38.54
N LEU A 402 -79.25 18.20 37.74
CA LEU A 402 -80.46 18.65 37.06
C LEU A 402 -81.54 19.31 37.96
N PRO A 403 -81.70 18.95 39.26
CA PRO A 403 -82.65 19.65 40.14
C PRO A 403 -82.09 20.97 40.72
N ALA A 404 -80.80 21.25 40.58
CA ALA A 404 -80.13 22.41 41.21
C ALA A 404 -79.80 23.55 40.22
N SER A 405 -79.79 23.28 38.90
CA SER A 405 -79.50 24.28 37.86
C SER A 405 -80.74 24.96 37.27
N GLN A 406 -81.97 24.50 37.56
CA GLN A 406 -83.20 25.21 37.18
C GLN A 406 -83.51 26.46 38.05
N GLN A 407 -82.66 26.80 39.02
CA GLN A 407 -82.80 28.00 39.86
C GLN A 407 -81.73 29.08 39.63
N LEU A 408 -80.83 28.93 38.66
CA LEU A 408 -79.75 29.91 38.40
C LEU A 408 -79.58 30.36 36.94
N GLU A 409 -80.51 30.04 36.04
CA GLU A 409 -80.54 30.58 34.66
C GLU A 409 -81.53 31.77 34.54
N GLN A 410 -81.33 32.81 35.37
CA GLN A 410 -82.02 34.10 35.15
C GLN A 410 -81.14 35.34 35.19
N ASP A 411 -79.84 35.24 35.41
CA ASP A 411 -78.95 36.40 35.35
C ASP A 411 -77.58 36.00 34.82
N THR A 412 -77.34 36.16 33.51
CA THR A 412 -76.24 36.98 32.95
C THR A 412 -76.10 36.72 31.45
N GLN A 413 -76.62 37.69 30.69
CA GLN A 413 -76.28 37.94 29.30
C GLN A 413 -74.98 38.76 29.22
N ASN A 414 -74.23 38.52 28.14
CA ASN A 414 -73.13 39.32 27.60
C ASN A 414 -71.77 39.19 28.31
N VAL A 415 -70.76 38.73 27.56
CA VAL A 415 -69.65 39.55 27.06
C VAL A 415 -68.74 38.69 26.16
N HIS A 416 -68.40 39.29 25.02
CA HIS A 416 -67.41 38.89 24.01
C HIS A 416 -65.99 38.78 24.60
N PRO A 417 -65.16 37.81 24.18
CA PRO A 417 -63.71 37.93 24.26
C PRO A 417 -63.13 38.28 22.88
N GLU A 418 -62.41 39.40 22.81
CA GLU A 418 -61.43 39.68 21.77
C GLU A 418 -60.04 39.24 22.24
N ASP A 419 -59.32 38.72 21.26
CA ASP A 419 -57.96 38.17 21.19
C ASP A 419 -56.86 38.87 21.99
N GLU A 420 -55.95 38.06 22.56
CA GLU A 420 -54.52 38.38 22.56
C GLU A 420 -53.63 37.12 22.76
N ILE A 421 -52.59 37.04 21.92
CA ILE A 421 -51.30 36.34 22.12
C ILE A 421 -51.22 34.84 21.74
N SER A 422 -50.79 34.58 20.50
CA SER A 422 -49.93 33.43 20.19
C SER A 422 -49.18 33.68 18.87
N ASP A 423 -48.11 34.49 18.93
CA ASP A 423 -47.19 34.62 17.81
C ASP A 423 -45.74 34.55 18.33
N THR A 424 -45.20 33.34 18.35
CA THR A 424 -43.75 33.02 18.44
C THR A 424 -43.47 31.54 18.17
N ARG A 425 -44.36 30.84 17.47
CA ARG A 425 -44.18 29.41 17.10
C ARG A 425 -44.34 29.12 15.61
N GLU A 426 -44.87 30.06 14.83
CA GLU A 426 -45.02 29.93 13.36
C GLU A 426 -43.80 30.42 12.55
N GLN A 427 -42.91 31.24 13.13
CA GLN A 427 -41.73 31.72 12.41
C GLN A 427 -40.57 30.69 12.32
N LEU A 428 -40.61 29.59 13.09
CA LEU A 428 -39.60 28.53 13.01
C LEU A 428 -40.03 27.37 12.08
N ALA A 429 -41.33 27.23 11.81
CA ALA A 429 -41.87 26.18 10.92
C ALA A 429 -41.78 26.56 9.43
N HIS A 430 -41.68 27.86 9.10
CA HIS A 430 -41.58 28.34 7.71
C HIS A 430 -40.16 28.28 7.12
N MET A 431 -39.12 28.04 7.95
CA MET A 431 -37.73 27.91 7.48
C MET A 431 -37.29 26.48 7.16
N LEU A 432 -38.10 25.47 7.47
CA LEU A 432 -37.80 24.05 7.21
C LEU A 432 -38.64 23.42 6.09
N ALA A 433 -39.55 24.17 5.46
CA ALA A 433 -40.48 23.66 4.44
C ALA A 433 -40.14 24.07 2.99
N THR A 434 -39.03 24.77 2.74
CA THR A 434 -38.67 25.26 1.39
C THR A 434 -37.31 24.75 0.96
N GLY A 435 -37.25 23.44 0.70
CA GLY A 435 -36.01 22.78 0.31
C GLY A 435 -36.22 21.46 -0.42
N GLN A 436 -37.21 21.38 -1.31
CA GLN A 436 -37.34 20.30 -2.30
C GLN A 436 -38.29 20.75 -3.41
N ILE A 437 -38.02 20.28 -4.63
CA ILE A 437 -38.72 20.50 -5.91
C ILE A 437 -38.06 21.59 -6.79
N ALA A 438 -37.05 21.17 -7.56
CA ALA A 438 -36.86 21.55 -8.97
C ALA A 438 -35.74 20.70 -9.59
N LEU A 439 -36.08 19.55 -10.15
CA LEU A 439 -35.33 18.97 -11.28
C LEU A 439 -36.33 18.74 -12.40
N GLY A 440 -36.37 19.72 -13.29
CA GLY A 440 -37.06 19.64 -14.56
C GLY A 440 -36.25 18.80 -15.54
N GLN A 441 -37.01 18.05 -16.33
CA GLN A 441 -36.60 17.32 -17.51
C GLN A 441 -36.13 18.30 -18.60
N ASP A 442 -35.09 17.91 -19.33
CA ASP A 442 -34.86 18.09 -20.78
C ASP A 442 -33.37 18.27 -21.05
N ASP A 443 -32.75 17.23 -21.62
CA ASP A 443 -31.83 17.29 -22.76
C ASP A 443 -31.11 15.94 -22.90
N GLU A 444 -31.78 15.03 -23.61
CA GLU A 444 -31.21 13.80 -24.14
C GLU A 444 -31.07 14.00 -25.66
N GLU A 445 -29.88 14.38 -26.13
CA GLU A 445 -29.29 13.89 -27.39
C GLU A 445 -27.89 14.48 -27.63
N GLN A 446 -26.96 13.60 -28.00
CA GLN A 446 -25.56 13.82 -28.40
C GLN A 446 -24.50 13.95 -27.29
N ARG A 447 -23.99 12.81 -26.80
CA ARG A 447 -22.57 12.57 -26.48
C ARG A 447 -22.30 11.09 -26.17
N THR A 448 -22.21 10.28 -27.21
CA THR A 448 -21.57 8.96 -27.10
C THR A 448 -20.08 9.10 -27.45
N ASN A 449 -19.21 8.65 -26.54
CA ASN A 449 -17.76 8.40 -26.68
C ASN A 449 -16.70 9.49 -26.34
N SER A 450 -16.83 10.27 -25.25
CA SER A 450 -15.63 10.98 -24.71
C SER A 450 -15.43 11.05 -23.18
N ASP A 451 -16.27 10.43 -22.33
CA ASP A 451 -16.23 10.69 -20.87
C ASP A 451 -15.34 9.76 -20.03
N LYS A 452 -14.76 8.70 -20.61
CA LYS A 452 -13.92 7.74 -19.85
C LYS A 452 -12.54 8.24 -19.37
N PRO A 453 -11.82 9.18 -20.02
CA PRO A 453 -10.45 9.52 -19.60
C PRO A 453 -10.37 10.55 -18.46
N LEU A 454 -11.47 11.25 -18.11
CA LEU A 454 -11.46 12.28 -17.08
C LEU A 454 -11.55 11.69 -15.65
N SER A 455 -12.33 10.62 -15.45
CA SER A 455 -12.53 10.02 -14.12
C SER A 455 -11.28 9.32 -13.58
N MET A 456 -10.56 8.57 -14.42
CA MET A 456 -9.34 7.86 -14.00
C MET A 456 -8.22 8.82 -13.58
N LYS A 457 -8.13 9.97 -14.27
CA LYS A 457 -7.15 11.02 -13.97
C LYS A 457 -7.37 11.66 -12.61
N ILE A 458 -8.64 11.95 -12.29
CA ILE A 458 -9.04 12.51 -11.00
C ILE A 458 -8.75 11.50 -9.88
N LEU A 459 -9.04 10.22 -10.11
CA LEU A 459 -8.75 9.15 -9.14
C LEU A 459 -7.25 9.04 -8.84
N LEU A 460 -6.39 9.10 -9.85
CA LEU A 460 -4.93 9.09 -9.66
C LEU A 460 -4.45 10.33 -8.89
N ALA A 461 -5.00 11.51 -9.18
CA ALA A 461 -4.66 12.73 -8.45
C ALA A 461 -5.10 12.67 -6.98
N GLN A 462 -6.25 12.04 -6.69
CA GLN A 462 -6.71 11.80 -5.31
C GLN A 462 -5.79 10.84 -4.57
N GLN A 463 -5.31 9.78 -5.23
CA GLN A 463 -4.34 8.85 -4.63
C GLN A 463 -3.00 9.54 -4.30
N GLU A 464 -2.48 10.35 -5.22
CA GLU A 464 -1.25 11.12 -4.96
C GLU A 464 -1.45 12.18 -3.87
N PHE A 465 -2.62 12.83 -3.83
CA PHE A 465 -3.00 13.72 -2.73
C PHE A 465 -2.93 13.00 -1.37
N GLN A 466 -3.51 11.81 -1.27
CA GLN A 466 -3.51 11.03 -0.04
C GLN A 466 -2.10 10.65 0.40
N LYS A 467 -1.21 10.26 -0.53
CA LYS A 467 0.20 9.99 -0.22
C LYS A 467 0.90 11.20 0.40
N HIS A 468 0.60 12.41 -0.09
CA HIS A 468 1.16 13.63 0.50
C HIS A 468 0.61 13.88 1.90
N LEU A 469 -0.69 13.69 2.13
CA LEU A 469 -1.29 13.78 3.48
C LEU A 469 -0.67 12.78 4.46
N ASP A 470 -0.46 11.53 4.03
CA ASP A 470 0.19 10.50 4.85
C ASP A 470 1.64 10.89 5.20
N SER A 471 2.36 11.51 4.26
CA SER A 471 3.71 12.05 4.51
C SER A 471 3.70 13.17 5.56
N LEU A 472 2.70 14.07 5.53
CA LEU A 472 2.51 15.10 6.55
C LEU A 472 2.17 14.48 7.91
N LYS A 473 1.31 13.46 7.95
CA LYS A 473 0.99 12.73 9.17
C LYS A 473 2.21 12.06 9.80
N ASN A 474 3.03 11.37 9.00
CA ASN A 474 4.29 10.78 9.49
C ASN A 474 5.22 11.84 10.09
N LYS A 475 5.27 13.05 9.50
CA LYS A 475 6.04 14.17 10.03
C LYS A 475 5.45 14.74 11.32
N MET A 476 4.13 14.73 11.48
CA MET A 476 3.45 15.07 12.73
C MET A 476 3.75 14.07 13.85
N ASP A 477 3.85 12.78 13.54
CA ASP A 477 4.15 11.73 14.53
C ASP A 477 5.58 11.85 15.09
N ASP A 478 6.54 12.26 14.26
CA ASP A 478 7.89 12.65 14.71
C ASP A 478 7.84 13.83 15.71
N LEU A 479 7.03 14.87 15.42
CA LEU A 479 6.84 15.98 16.36
C LEU A 479 6.17 15.52 17.66
N ALA A 480 5.17 14.64 17.60
CA ALA A 480 4.47 14.12 18.77
C ALA A 480 5.43 13.34 19.68
N THR A 481 6.29 12.51 19.08
CA THR A 481 7.32 11.74 19.80
C THR A 481 8.27 12.67 20.54
N ARG A 482 8.86 13.63 19.83
CA ARG A 482 9.79 14.62 20.41
C ARG A 482 9.13 15.50 21.46
N ARG A 483 7.84 15.86 21.27
CA ARG A 483 7.05 16.59 22.27
C ARG A 483 7.00 15.79 23.57
N ASN A 484 6.65 14.51 23.49
CA ASN A 484 6.49 13.64 24.66
C ASN A 484 7.81 13.38 25.38
N GLU A 485 8.93 13.26 24.66
CA GLU A 485 10.28 13.14 25.24
C GLU A 485 10.68 14.35 26.10
N HIS A 486 10.12 15.52 25.80
CA HIS A 486 10.41 16.77 26.50
C HIS A 486 9.37 17.17 27.54
N ILE A 487 8.49 16.26 27.99
CA ILE A 487 7.46 16.54 29.00
C ILE A 487 8.01 17.14 30.30
N SER A 488 9.24 16.77 30.68
CA SER A 488 9.93 17.27 31.87
C SER A 488 10.58 18.66 31.67
N ASN A 489 10.57 19.20 30.45
CA ASN A 489 11.07 20.54 30.11
C ASN A 489 9.91 21.39 29.57
N PRO A 490 9.24 22.19 30.43
CA PRO A 490 8.01 22.91 30.06
C PRO A 490 8.17 23.84 28.85
N GLU A 491 9.32 24.50 28.71
CA GLU A 491 9.57 25.45 27.61
C GLU A 491 9.71 24.71 26.27
N LYS A 492 10.48 23.61 26.23
CA LYS A 492 10.62 22.80 25.01
C LYS A 492 9.33 22.07 24.66
N PHE A 493 8.61 21.57 25.66
CA PHE A 493 7.32 20.94 25.48
C PHE A 493 6.31 21.90 24.86
N ASP A 494 6.16 23.11 25.41
CA ASP A 494 5.24 24.13 24.90
C ASP A 494 5.57 24.53 23.44
N ALA A 495 6.86 24.67 23.11
CA ALA A 495 7.29 24.96 21.74
C ALA A 495 6.92 23.82 20.76
N LEU A 496 7.15 22.56 21.15
CA LEU A 496 6.84 21.40 20.31
C LEU A 496 5.33 21.13 20.22
N ASP A 497 4.58 21.41 21.29
CA ASP A 497 3.12 21.29 21.29
C ASP A 497 2.48 22.31 20.34
N LYS A 498 2.94 23.56 20.37
CA LYS A 498 2.52 24.59 19.40
C LYS A 498 2.81 24.21 17.96
N ALA A 499 3.96 23.58 17.70
CA ALA A 499 4.31 23.09 16.37
C ALA A 499 3.43 21.92 15.95
N TRP A 500 3.22 20.94 16.83
CA TRP A 500 2.36 19.81 16.56
C TRP A 500 0.91 20.24 16.27
N ASN A 501 0.36 21.16 17.07
CA ASN A 501 -0.97 21.74 16.84
C ASN A 501 -1.04 22.45 15.48
N ALA A 502 -0.02 23.21 15.10
CA ALA A 502 0.03 23.87 13.79
C ALA A 502 0.07 22.88 12.61
N ALA A 503 0.82 21.78 12.75
CA ALA A 503 0.87 20.74 11.73
C ALA A 503 -0.43 19.93 11.65
N ASN A 504 -1.07 19.68 12.79
CA ASN A 504 -2.38 19.03 12.85
C ASN A 504 -3.48 19.89 12.21
N ASP A 505 -3.49 21.19 12.51
CA ASP A 505 -4.39 22.14 11.86
C ASP A 505 -4.18 22.17 10.35
N LEU A 506 -2.91 22.17 9.88
CA LEU A 506 -2.57 22.11 8.47
C LEU A 506 -3.13 20.84 7.81
N HIS A 507 -2.87 19.67 8.41
CA HIS A 507 -3.32 18.37 7.90
C HIS A 507 -4.85 18.31 7.79
N MET A 508 -5.57 18.63 8.86
CA MET A 508 -7.02 18.59 8.91
C MET A 508 -7.65 19.51 7.85
N ASN A 509 -7.19 20.77 7.75
CA ASN A 509 -7.78 21.73 6.83
C ASN A 509 -7.44 21.45 5.36
N ILE A 510 -6.25 20.90 5.08
CA ILE A 510 -5.91 20.46 3.72
C ILE A 510 -6.74 19.24 3.33
N ALA A 511 -6.92 18.27 4.22
CA ALA A 511 -7.79 17.11 3.97
C ALA A 511 -9.22 17.55 3.62
N ILE A 512 -9.82 18.44 4.42
CA ILE A 512 -11.14 19.02 4.15
C ILE A 512 -11.18 19.73 2.78
N ALA A 513 -10.15 20.51 2.46
CA ALA A 513 -10.08 21.19 1.16
C ALA A 513 -9.98 20.19 0.00
N GLY A 514 -9.21 19.11 0.18
CA GLY A 514 -9.09 18.01 -0.76
C GLY A 514 -10.42 17.31 -1.00
N ASP A 515 -11.11 16.91 0.06
CA ASP A 515 -12.42 16.24 -0.01
C ASP A 515 -13.44 17.09 -0.78
N LEU A 516 -13.49 18.40 -0.50
CA LEU A 516 -14.35 19.34 -1.21
C LEU A 516 -14.03 19.43 -2.70
N TYR A 517 -12.74 19.38 -3.06
CA TYR A 517 -12.30 19.42 -4.46
C TYR A 517 -12.60 18.11 -5.20
N PHE A 518 -12.21 16.98 -4.63
CA PHE A 518 -12.35 15.67 -5.28
C PHE A 518 -13.80 15.18 -5.33
N SER A 519 -14.68 15.66 -4.44
CA SER A 519 -16.12 15.36 -4.49
C SER A 519 -16.84 16.01 -5.70
N ALA A 520 -16.37 17.17 -6.17
CA ALA A 520 -16.97 17.90 -7.28
C ALA A 520 -15.91 18.65 -8.11
N PRO A 521 -15.03 17.91 -8.82
CA PRO A 521 -13.87 18.49 -9.48
C PRO A 521 -14.29 19.40 -10.64
N SER A 522 -13.91 20.66 -10.53
CA SER A 522 -14.11 21.69 -11.56
C SER A 522 -12.96 22.69 -11.53
N PRO A 523 -12.74 23.49 -12.59
CA PRO A 523 -11.70 24.53 -12.57
C PRO A 523 -11.89 25.53 -11.42
N GLN A 524 -13.14 25.89 -11.10
CA GLN A 524 -13.45 26.79 -9.98
C GLN A 524 -13.16 26.13 -8.63
N ALA A 525 -13.53 24.86 -8.46
CA ALA A 525 -13.21 24.10 -7.26
C ALA A 525 -11.69 23.94 -7.07
N TYR A 526 -10.95 23.72 -8.16
CA TYR A 526 -9.48 23.65 -8.12
C TYR A 526 -8.86 24.98 -7.69
N ASN A 527 -9.24 26.10 -8.29
CA ASN A 527 -8.70 27.42 -7.90
C ASN A 527 -8.97 27.71 -6.41
N LYS A 528 -10.14 27.31 -5.91
CA LYS A 528 -10.48 27.42 -4.49
C LYS A 528 -9.61 26.51 -3.63
N PHE A 529 -9.41 25.27 -4.04
CA PHE A 529 -8.53 24.30 -3.38
C PHE A 529 -7.08 24.78 -3.31
N GLU A 530 -6.52 25.18 -4.45
CA GLU A 530 -5.16 25.72 -4.56
C GLU A 530 -4.96 26.93 -3.63
N SER A 531 -5.85 27.92 -3.73
CA SER A 531 -5.78 29.14 -2.92
C SER A 531 -5.89 28.82 -1.41
N THR A 532 -6.76 27.86 -1.05
CA THR A 532 -6.90 27.38 0.33
C THR A 532 -5.63 26.70 0.80
N CYS A 533 -5.06 25.77 0.03
CA CYS A 533 -3.82 25.07 0.37
C CYS A 533 -2.65 26.03 0.52
N LYS A 534 -2.46 26.98 -0.41
CA LYS A 534 -1.43 28.03 -0.34
C LYS A 534 -1.57 28.83 0.96
N THR A 535 -2.78 29.25 1.30
CA THR A 535 -3.03 30.03 2.52
C THR A 535 -2.73 29.23 3.79
N LEU A 536 -3.15 27.96 3.85
CA LEU A 536 -2.91 27.07 4.98
C LEU A 536 -1.41 26.78 5.16
N ILE A 537 -0.70 26.46 4.07
CA ILE A 537 0.75 26.18 4.09
C ILE A 537 1.52 27.42 4.52
N ASN A 538 1.21 28.60 3.97
CA ASN A 538 1.85 29.87 4.36
C ASN A 538 1.59 30.21 5.84
N SER A 539 0.39 29.94 6.35
CA SER A 539 0.08 30.12 7.77
C SER A 539 0.94 29.18 8.64
N ALA A 540 1.07 27.92 8.23
CA ALA A 540 1.83 26.91 8.95
C ALA A 540 3.34 27.19 8.97
N HIS A 541 3.92 27.74 7.89
CA HIS A 541 5.33 28.17 7.81
C HIS A 541 5.75 29.03 9.01
N SER A 542 4.92 30.01 9.39
CA SER A 542 5.22 30.94 10.49
C SER A 542 5.48 30.26 11.85
N LYS A 543 4.94 29.05 12.04
CA LYS A 543 5.07 28.25 13.27
C LYS A 543 6.08 27.11 13.08
N LEU A 544 6.02 26.40 11.95
CA LEU A 544 6.75 25.16 11.72
C LEU A 544 8.20 25.37 11.27
N ASP A 545 8.54 26.46 10.60
CA ASP A 545 9.91 26.72 10.12
C ASP A 545 10.95 26.84 11.25
N LYS A 546 10.48 27.07 12.48
CA LYS A 546 11.32 27.09 13.68
C LYS A 546 11.83 25.70 14.08
N HIS A 547 11.33 24.64 13.44
CA HIS A 547 11.65 23.25 13.77
C HIS A 547 12.46 22.59 12.64
N ARG A 548 13.54 21.88 13.03
CA ARG A 548 14.50 21.26 12.10
C ARG A 548 13.78 20.41 11.03
N GLY A 549 14.06 20.70 9.76
CA GLY A 549 13.59 19.93 8.61
C GLY A 549 12.15 20.22 8.16
N TRP A 550 11.42 21.12 8.82
CA TRP A 550 10.03 21.45 8.44
C TRP A 550 9.95 22.37 7.22
N THR A 551 10.88 23.31 7.04
CA THR A 551 10.90 24.19 5.86
C THR A 551 11.07 23.41 4.56
N GLU A 552 12.08 22.52 4.49
CA GLU A 552 12.32 21.66 3.32
C GLU A 552 11.10 20.75 3.05
N PHE A 553 10.50 20.21 4.12
CA PHE A 553 9.32 19.37 4.03
C PHE A 553 8.11 20.12 3.46
N LEU A 554 7.77 21.30 4.00
CA LEU A 554 6.60 22.08 3.59
C LEU A 554 6.69 22.55 2.14
N VAL A 555 7.88 22.88 1.66
CA VAL A 555 8.11 23.23 0.25
C VAL A 555 7.82 22.04 -0.66
N ASN A 556 8.38 20.87 -0.35
CA ASN A 556 8.14 19.65 -1.13
C ASN A 556 6.67 19.22 -1.10
N PHE A 557 6.03 19.36 0.07
CA PHE A 557 4.62 19.07 0.25
C PHE A 557 3.73 20.05 -0.53
N ALA A 558 4.05 21.35 -0.54
CA ALA A 558 3.36 22.35 -1.34
C ALA A 558 3.48 22.06 -2.84
N LEU A 559 4.69 21.76 -3.32
CA LEU A 559 4.92 21.37 -4.72
C LEU A 559 4.12 20.12 -5.09
N GLY A 560 4.11 19.12 -4.21
CA GLY A 560 3.31 17.91 -4.37
C GLY A 560 1.84 18.23 -4.57
N ILE A 561 1.22 18.96 -3.63
CA ILE A 561 -0.22 19.26 -3.66
C ILE A 561 -0.61 20.19 -4.80
N LEU A 562 0.17 21.24 -5.07
CA LEU A 562 -0.16 22.25 -6.07
C LEU A 562 0.00 21.73 -7.51
N THR A 563 0.81 20.69 -7.73
CA THR A 563 0.95 20.09 -9.07
C THR A 563 -0.17 19.12 -9.43
N LEU A 564 -1.01 18.71 -8.47
CA LEU A 564 -2.08 17.73 -8.67
C LEU A 564 -3.19 18.22 -9.60
N GLY A 565 -3.51 19.52 -9.63
CA GLY A 565 -4.56 20.03 -10.53
C GLY A 565 -4.05 20.63 -11.84
N VAL A 566 -2.85 21.21 -11.87
CA VAL A 566 -2.26 21.75 -13.12
C VAL A 566 -1.80 20.61 -14.05
N GLY A 567 -1.35 19.49 -13.48
CA GLY A 567 -0.93 18.30 -14.23
C GLY A 567 -2.05 17.61 -15.02
N LEU A 568 -3.33 17.94 -14.77
CA LEU A 568 -4.46 17.30 -15.45
C LEU A 568 -4.94 18.04 -16.71
N ILE A 569 -4.77 19.37 -16.77
CA ILE A 569 -5.24 20.20 -17.88
C ILE A 569 -4.14 20.43 -18.93
N ILE A 570 -2.88 20.63 -18.51
CA ILE A 570 -1.78 20.98 -19.45
C ILE A 570 -1.15 19.73 -20.10
N LYS A 571 -1.05 18.59 -19.40
CA LYS A 571 -0.53 17.33 -19.97
C LYS A 571 -1.39 16.76 -21.10
N GLY A 572 -2.66 17.16 -21.21
CA GLY A 572 -3.52 16.80 -22.33
C GLY A 572 -3.14 17.45 -23.66
N LEU A 573 -2.43 18.58 -23.63
CA LEU A 573 -2.03 19.33 -24.83
C LEU A 573 -0.52 19.33 -25.08
N PHE A 574 0.33 19.21 -24.05
CA PHE A 574 1.79 19.29 -24.19
C PHE A 574 2.51 17.92 -24.26
N ASN A 575 1.93 16.85 -23.72
CA ASN A 575 2.61 15.55 -23.59
C ASN A 575 2.65 14.71 -24.88
N LEU A 576 2.19 15.28 -26.01
CA LEU A 576 2.42 14.74 -27.34
C LEU A 576 3.79 15.17 -27.92
N ALA A 577 4.54 16.09 -27.25
CA ALA A 577 5.70 16.74 -27.88
C ALA A 577 7.06 16.60 -27.17
N THR A 578 7.16 16.35 -25.86
CA THR A 578 8.49 16.44 -25.18
C THR A 578 8.64 15.46 -24.01
N ASN A 579 9.24 14.31 -24.31
CA ASN A 579 9.51 13.22 -23.38
C ASN A 579 10.63 13.58 -22.36
N LYS A 580 10.29 14.21 -21.22
CA LYS A 580 11.24 14.49 -20.10
C LYS A 580 10.58 14.29 -18.72
N SER A 581 11.29 13.69 -17.76
CA SER A 581 10.88 13.56 -16.35
C SER A 581 11.37 14.75 -15.51
N PHE A 582 10.48 15.36 -14.70
CA PHE A 582 10.75 16.64 -14.01
C PHE A 582 10.81 16.59 -12.47
N PHE A 583 10.74 15.43 -11.82
CA PHE A 583 10.59 15.40 -10.35
C PHE A 583 11.87 15.01 -9.63
N PHE A 584 12.87 15.90 -9.61
CA PHE A 584 13.84 16.05 -8.53
C PHE A 584 14.45 17.47 -8.58
N VAL A 585 14.12 18.31 -7.61
CA VAL A 585 14.81 19.61 -7.42
C VAL A 585 15.61 19.53 -6.11
N HIS A 586 16.93 19.58 -6.23
CA HIS A 586 17.87 19.61 -5.11
C HIS A 586 17.88 20.96 -4.38
N LYS A 587 18.47 20.94 -3.18
CA LYS A 587 18.52 22.01 -2.17
C LYS A 587 18.94 23.40 -2.68
N THR A 588 18.39 24.39 -1.96
CA THR A 588 18.70 25.83 -1.81
C THR A 588 17.84 26.84 -2.61
N LYS A 589 17.42 27.90 -1.88
CA LYS A 589 16.54 29.04 -2.25
C LYS A 589 15.13 28.71 -2.74
N SER A 590 14.37 28.05 -1.88
CA SER A 590 13.00 27.61 -2.12
C SER A 590 11.92 28.71 -2.21
N SER A 591 12.16 29.94 -1.73
CA SER A 591 11.21 31.05 -1.90
C SER A 591 11.31 31.70 -3.28
N GLU A 592 12.52 31.94 -3.79
CA GLU A 592 12.76 32.44 -5.17
C GLU A 592 12.21 31.44 -6.20
N LEU A 593 12.29 30.13 -5.92
CA LEU A 593 11.78 29.09 -6.81
C LEU A 593 10.24 29.06 -6.90
N LEU A 594 9.54 29.36 -5.80
CA LEU A 594 8.07 29.47 -5.79
C LEU A 594 7.61 30.71 -6.57
N ASP A 595 8.30 31.83 -6.40
CA ASP A 595 8.05 33.06 -7.14
C ASP A 595 8.35 32.88 -8.64
N ASP A 596 9.42 32.17 -9.01
CA ASP A 596 9.79 31.88 -10.40
C ASP A 596 8.78 30.93 -11.08
N ILE A 597 8.31 29.89 -10.36
CA ILE A 597 7.27 28.99 -10.86
C ILE A 597 5.93 29.72 -10.99
N GLU A 598 5.57 30.58 -10.04
CA GLU A 598 4.34 31.39 -10.11
C GLU A 598 4.39 32.40 -11.27
N ASN A 599 5.55 33.02 -11.51
CA ASN A 599 5.78 33.90 -12.66
C ASN A 599 5.73 33.16 -14.00
N ASP A 600 6.31 31.97 -14.11
CA ASP A 600 6.26 31.16 -15.33
C ASP A 600 4.83 30.66 -15.64
N VAL A 601 4.06 30.35 -14.60
CA VAL A 601 2.63 29.98 -14.74
C VAL A 601 1.78 31.16 -15.17
N HIS A 602 1.99 32.35 -14.60
CA HIS A 602 1.26 33.55 -14.99
C HIS A 602 1.62 34.05 -16.41
N ASN A 603 2.88 33.92 -16.83
CA ASN A 603 3.34 34.33 -18.15
C ASN A 603 2.97 33.33 -19.27
N SER A 604 2.60 32.10 -18.92
CA SER A 604 2.22 31.05 -19.88
C SER A 604 0.71 30.92 -20.11
N ALA A 605 -0.11 31.68 -19.39
CA ALA A 605 -1.55 31.78 -19.66
C ALA A 605 -1.80 32.67 -20.89
N PRO A 606 -2.57 32.23 -21.91
CA PRO A 606 -2.90 33.09 -23.03
C PRO A 606 -3.74 34.28 -22.53
N ALA A 607 -3.42 35.48 -23.02
CA ALA A 607 -4.22 36.66 -22.76
C ALA A 607 -5.70 36.40 -23.14
N ALA A 608 -6.60 36.85 -22.27
CA ALA A 608 -8.04 36.61 -22.25
C ALA A 608 -8.76 36.72 -23.61
#